data_AF-A0A1H7ERZ1-F1
#
_entry.id   AF-A0A1H7ERZ1-F1
#
_cell.length_a   1.000
_cell.length_b   1.000
_cell.length_c   1.000
_cell.angle_alpha   90.00
_cell.angle_beta   90.00
_cell.angle_gamma   90.00
#
_symmetry.space_group_name_H-M   'P 1'
#
loop_
_entity.id
_entity.type
_entity.pdbx_description
1 polymer ?
#
loop_
_entity_poly.entity_id
_entity_poly.type
_entity_poly.pdbx_seq_one_letter_code
_entity_poly.pdbx_strand_id
1 'polypeptide(L)'
;ICTGHVHNQVNMPPWELPGQGALSGFRSRELTKGGGNGAAGRSNHLLMDDTDGRIQAQLKSDHQSSSLSLGFITRVEDNAGRKDPRGEGFELRTDGHGVLRAQDGLLITTEARPEAARHAKDMGETASRLKAACGQHDGLAEAAAAAKLQDGGQDQALVAKALEAQANAIEGSGGHASGGRFPELDEPQLVLASAAGIAATTTGSLHLQAGEHVALTSEGHTSFSAAKRLLVSAKDGIRLFALKSGMKWIAGNGKVQIEAHKDRIDLTAKKAVRITSTTNEVRISAPVKVVVNGAGSFTEWSSAGILHGTLGGWVEHAASHAKLGPASSPSSPQTYEGCSPSDSKAVAGGTGTI
;
A
#
# COMPACT_ATOMS: atom_id res chain seq x y z
N ILE A 1 -47.09 -25.20 24.27
CA ILE A 1 -46.37 -24.17 23.46
C ILE A 1 -47.27 -23.86 22.27
N CYS A 2 -47.89 -22.68 22.21
CA CYS A 2 -48.64 -22.25 21.03
C CYS A 2 -47.66 -21.63 20.03
N THR A 3 -47.25 -22.40 19.03
CA THR A 3 -46.42 -21.92 17.91
C THR A 3 -47.32 -21.47 16.77
N GLY A 4 -47.99 -20.34 16.93
CA GLY A 4 -48.82 -19.75 15.87
C GLY A 4 -49.68 -18.60 16.37
N HIS A 5 -49.38 -17.39 15.93
CA HIS A 5 -50.24 -16.22 16.15
C HIS A 5 -51.09 -16.02 14.91
N VAL A 6 -52.38 -16.34 14.99
CA VAL A 6 -53.33 -16.11 13.89
C VAL A 6 -53.68 -14.63 13.84
N HIS A 7 -53.76 -14.06 12.64
CA HIS A 7 -54.17 -12.66 12.48
C HIS A 7 -55.67 -12.49 12.76
N ASN A 8 -56.01 -11.44 13.48
CA ASN A 8 -57.38 -11.06 13.79
C ASN A 8 -57.47 -9.53 13.97
N GLN A 9 -58.64 -9.03 14.39
CA GLN A 9 -58.86 -7.59 14.56
C GLN A 9 -57.93 -6.91 15.57
N VAL A 10 -57.30 -7.68 16.47
CA VAL A 10 -56.36 -7.16 17.48
C VAL A 10 -54.90 -7.52 17.17
N ASN A 11 -54.67 -8.48 16.28
CA ASN A 11 -53.36 -8.95 15.82
C ASN A 11 -53.29 -8.84 14.29
N MET A 12 -53.17 -7.62 13.79
CA MET A 12 -53.13 -7.34 12.35
C MET A 12 -51.90 -7.97 11.67
N PRO A 13 -51.97 -8.25 10.35
CA PRO A 13 -50.81 -8.68 9.57
C PRO A 13 -49.62 -7.72 9.71
N PRO A 14 -48.36 -8.22 9.61
CA PRO A 14 -47.16 -7.39 9.73
C PRO A 14 -47.02 -6.30 8.66
N TRP A 15 -47.67 -6.47 7.51
CA TRP A 15 -47.71 -5.53 6.39
C TRP A 15 -49.14 -5.34 5.85
N GLU A 16 -49.38 -4.21 5.21
CA GLU A 16 -50.69 -3.79 4.74
C GLU A 16 -51.24 -4.67 3.60
N LEU A 17 -52.32 -5.40 3.88
CA LEU A 17 -53.02 -6.22 2.88
C LEU A 17 -54.18 -5.45 2.24
N PRO A 18 -54.51 -5.72 0.96
CA PRO A 18 -53.90 -6.73 0.09
C PRO A 18 -52.63 -6.26 -0.65
N GLY A 19 -52.28 -4.97 -0.58
CA GLY A 19 -51.22 -4.36 -1.39
C GLY A 19 -49.82 -4.96 -1.21
N GLN A 20 -49.56 -5.55 -0.05
CA GLN A 20 -48.29 -6.20 0.31
C GLN A 20 -48.39 -7.73 0.36
N GLY A 21 -49.28 -8.34 -0.43
CA GLY A 21 -49.51 -9.80 -0.44
C GLY A 21 -48.32 -10.68 -0.84
N ALA A 22 -47.28 -10.09 -1.45
CA ALA A 22 -46.02 -10.78 -1.76
C ALA A 22 -45.03 -10.79 -0.58
N LEU A 23 -45.31 -10.05 0.49
CA LEU A 23 -44.46 -10.00 1.68
C LEU A 23 -44.88 -11.08 2.68
N SER A 24 -43.91 -11.87 3.12
CA SER A 24 -44.09 -12.89 4.15
C SER A 24 -42.97 -12.83 5.19
N GLY A 25 -43.22 -13.35 6.40
CA GLY A 25 -42.21 -13.43 7.46
C GLY A 25 -42.70 -12.98 8.84
N PHE A 26 -41.76 -12.55 9.68
CA PHE A 26 -41.98 -12.23 11.09
C PHE A 26 -41.60 -10.79 11.37
N ARG A 27 -42.48 -10.05 12.08
CA ARG A 27 -42.18 -8.72 12.62
C ARG A 27 -42.47 -8.70 14.11
N SER A 28 -41.41 -8.63 14.90
CA SER A 28 -41.47 -8.41 16.35
C SER A 28 -41.56 -6.92 16.67
N ARG A 29 -41.95 -6.56 17.89
CA ARG A 29 -41.96 -5.16 18.35
C ARG A 29 -41.14 -5.02 19.63
N GLU A 30 -40.49 -3.88 19.77
CA GLU A 30 -39.71 -3.52 20.96
C GLU A 30 -40.63 -3.39 22.18
N LEU A 31 -40.26 -4.04 23.28
CA LEU A 31 -40.99 -3.92 24.54
C LEU A 31 -40.66 -2.59 25.23
N THR A 32 -41.68 -1.75 25.45
CA THR A 32 -41.53 -0.52 26.23
C THR A 32 -42.20 -0.64 27.60
N LYS A 33 -41.88 0.26 28.54
CA LYS A 33 -42.55 0.34 29.85
C LYS A 33 -44.07 0.54 29.74
N GLY A 34 -44.56 1.12 28.65
CA GLY A 34 -45.98 1.28 28.33
C GLY A 34 -46.59 0.10 27.55
N GLY A 35 -45.88 -1.02 27.42
CA GLY A 35 -46.23 -2.14 26.55
C GLY A 35 -45.53 -2.07 25.20
N GLY A 36 -45.28 -3.24 24.60
CA GLY A 36 -44.45 -3.39 23.40
C GLY A 36 -45.16 -3.39 22.06
N ASN A 37 -46.40 -2.90 21.97
CA ASN A 37 -47.24 -3.11 20.78
C ASN A 37 -47.84 -1.83 20.19
N GLY A 38 -47.14 -0.69 20.25
CA GLY A 38 -47.55 0.53 19.53
C GLY A 38 -47.24 0.46 18.03
N ALA A 39 -48.09 1.03 17.18
CA ALA A 39 -47.88 1.11 15.72
C ALA A 39 -46.65 1.96 15.33
N ALA A 40 -46.22 2.87 16.20
CA ALA A 40 -45.02 3.70 16.06
C ALA A 40 -43.77 3.11 16.74
N GLY A 41 -43.86 1.88 17.25
CA GLY A 41 -42.75 1.21 17.95
C GLY A 41 -41.70 0.65 16.99
N ARG A 42 -40.47 0.55 17.47
CA ARG A 42 -39.36 -0.11 16.75
C ARG A 42 -39.57 -1.62 16.70
N SER A 43 -38.95 -2.26 15.73
CA SER A 43 -39.16 -3.66 15.41
C SER A 43 -37.88 -4.38 14.99
N ASN A 44 -37.92 -5.71 15.05
CA ASN A 44 -37.05 -6.55 14.24
C ASN A 44 -37.93 -7.33 13.27
N HIS A 45 -37.48 -7.51 12.04
CA HIS A 45 -38.18 -8.37 11.09
C HIS A 45 -37.26 -9.26 10.28
N LEU A 46 -37.77 -10.47 10.03
CA LEU A 46 -37.31 -11.38 8.99
C LEU A 46 -38.37 -11.34 7.90
N LEU A 47 -38.01 -10.87 6.71
CA LEU A 47 -38.91 -10.65 5.59
C LEU A 47 -38.45 -11.47 4.39
N MET A 48 -39.40 -12.07 3.69
CA MET A 48 -39.27 -12.58 2.33
C MET A 48 -40.24 -11.80 1.44
N ASP A 49 -39.78 -11.30 0.30
CA ASP A 49 -40.60 -10.68 -0.73
C ASP A 49 -40.58 -11.58 -1.96
N ASP A 50 -41.72 -12.18 -2.29
CA ASP A 50 -41.87 -13.11 -3.42
C ASP A 50 -42.41 -12.40 -4.67
N THR A 51 -42.23 -11.07 -4.76
CA THR A 51 -42.60 -10.31 -5.95
C THR A 51 -41.85 -10.86 -7.18
N ASP A 52 -42.60 -11.16 -8.24
CA ASP A 52 -42.05 -11.73 -9.48
C ASP A 52 -40.87 -10.92 -10.04
N GLY A 53 -39.77 -11.62 -10.36
CA GLY A 53 -38.51 -11.03 -10.81
C GLY A 53 -37.78 -10.14 -9.80
N ARG A 54 -38.25 -10.05 -8.54
CA ARG A 54 -37.73 -9.12 -7.51
C ARG A 54 -37.67 -9.77 -6.12
N ILE A 55 -37.29 -11.04 -6.09
CA ILE A 55 -37.24 -11.77 -4.83
C ILE A 55 -36.24 -11.15 -3.85
N GLN A 56 -36.62 -11.04 -2.58
CA GLN A 56 -35.78 -10.47 -1.52
C GLN A 56 -35.87 -11.32 -0.25
N ALA A 57 -34.74 -11.49 0.44
CA ALA A 57 -34.73 -11.85 1.85
C ALA A 57 -34.08 -10.73 2.68
N GLN A 58 -34.66 -10.37 3.83
CA GLN A 58 -34.14 -9.33 4.70
C GLN A 58 -34.25 -9.72 6.17
N LEU A 59 -33.14 -9.60 6.90
CA LEU A 59 -33.10 -9.60 8.37
C LEU A 59 -32.75 -8.19 8.83
N LYS A 60 -33.65 -7.53 9.55
CA LYS A 60 -33.50 -6.12 9.96
C LYS A 60 -33.86 -5.90 11.43
N SER A 61 -33.11 -5.01 12.06
CA SER A 61 -33.44 -4.36 13.31
C SER A 61 -33.58 -2.85 13.08
N ASP A 62 -34.62 -2.25 13.64
CA ASP A 62 -34.74 -0.79 13.67
C ASP A 62 -33.71 -0.15 14.61
N HIS A 63 -32.96 -0.94 15.39
CA HIS A 63 -31.81 -0.42 16.13
C HIS A 63 -30.67 -0.06 15.18
N GLN A 64 -30.34 1.23 15.14
CA GLN A 64 -29.30 1.77 14.25
C GLN A 64 -29.53 1.35 12.79
N SER A 65 -30.79 1.11 12.45
CA SER A 65 -31.21 0.61 11.15
C SER A 65 -30.36 -0.54 10.60
N SER A 66 -29.96 -1.48 11.45
CA SER A 66 -29.04 -2.57 11.10
C SER A 66 -29.75 -3.66 10.29
N SER A 67 -29.18 -4.09 9.16
CA SER A 67 -29.80 -5.11 8.31
C SER A 67 -28.83 -5.91 7.45
N LEU A 68 -29.20 -7.16 7.16
CA LEU A 68 -28.73 -7.97 6.04
C LEU A 68 -29.86 -8.08 5.01
N SER A 69 -29.64 -7.64 3.78
CA SER A 69 -30.60 -7.77 2.67
C SER A 69 -29.96 -8.55 1.52
N LEU A 70 -30.70 -9.47 0.90
CA LEU A 70 -30.28 -10.36 -0.20
C LEU A 70 -31.29 -10.29 -1.34
N GLY A 71 -30.83 -10.35 -2.59
CA GLY A 71 -31.69 -10.34 -3.79
C GLY A 71 -31.97 -8.93 -4.30
N PHE A 72 -33.23 -8.64 -4.66
CA PHE A 72 -33.68 -7.32 -5.11
C PHE A 72 -34.00 -6.44 -3.90
N ILE A 73 -33.03 -5.60 -3.51
CA ILE A 73 -33.06 -4.84 -2.25
C ILE A 73 -34.07 -3.70 -2.35
N THR A 74 -35.26 -3.88 -1.80
CA THR A 74 -36.33 -2.90 -1.64
C THR A 74 -36.46 -2.47 -0.18
N ARG A 75 -36.64 -1.17 0.04
CA ARG A 75 -36.81 -0.62 1.38
C ARG A 75 -38.17 -1.04 1.96
N VAL A 76 -38.15 -1.74 3.11
CA VAL A 76 -39.34 -2.17 3.87
C VAL A 76 -39.11 -1.83 5.34
N GLU A 77 -39.57 -0.65 5.76
CA GLU A 77 -39.25 -0.08 7.09
C GLU A 77 -40.40 -0.20 8.08
N ASP A 78 -41.64 -0.19 7.61
CA ASP A 78 -42.84 -0.11 8.43
C ASP A 78 -43.96 -1.02 7.87
N ASN A 79 -45.13 -0.95 8.49
CA ASN A 79 -46.29 -1.76 8.11
C ASN A 79 -46.82 -1.43 6.70
N ALA A 80 -46.51 -0.24 6.15
CA ALA A 80 -46.94 0.12 4.79
C ALA A 80 -46.29 -0.78 3.72
N GLY A 81 -45.19 -1.46 4.05
CA GLY A 81 -44.53 -2.44 3.19
C GLY A 81 -43.51 -1.83 2.24
N ARG A 82 -43.48 -2.33 1.00
CA ARG A 82 -42.52 -1.92 -0.03
C ARG A 82 -42.51 -0.41 -0.26
N LYS A 83 -41.31 0.18 -0.28
CA LYS A 83 -41.03 1.57 -0.69
C LYS A 83 -40.17 1.54 -1.96
N ASP A 84 -39.13 2.36 -2.01
CA ASP A 84 -38.18 2.46 -3.12
C ASP A 84 -37.18 1.29 -3.19
N PRO A 85 -36.78 0.88 -4.40
CA PRO A 85 -35.65 -0.04 -4.60
C PRO A 85 -34.31 0.66 -4.28
N ARG A 86 -33.35 -0.11 -3.78
CA ARG A 86 -32.03 0.35 -3.33
C ARG A 86 -30.84 -0.37 -3.99
N GLY A 87 -31.07 -1.50 -4.66
CA GLY A 87 -30.03 -2.21 -5.40
C GLY A 87 -30.31 -3.71 -5.57
N GLU A 88 -29.33 -4.45 -6.06
CA GLU A 88 -29.38 -5.90 -6.25
C GLU A 88 -28.10 -6.55 -5.71
N GLY A 89 -28.20 -7.77 -5.19
CA GLY A 89 -27.08 -8.54 -4.64
C GLY A 89 -27.22 -8.73 -3.13
N PHE A 90 -26.25 -8.27 -2.34
CA PHE A 90 -26.35 -8.26 -0.88
C PHE A 90 -25.93 -6.91 -0.30
N GLU A 91 -26.56 -6.52 0.80
CA GLU A 91 -26.16 -5.37 1.61
C GLU A 91 -26.14 -5.78 3.08
N LEU A 92 -24.97 -5.62 3.71
CA LEU A 92 -24.84 -5.61 5.17
C LEU A 92 -24.60 -4.16 5.60
N ARG A 93 -25.53 -3.60 6.38
CA ARG A 93 -25.46 -2.19 6.81
C ARG A 93 -25.86 -1.98 8.26
N THR A 94 -25.39 -0.88 8.82
CA THR A 94 -25.79 -0.35 10.13
C THR A 94 -25.38 1.12 10.22
N ASP A 95 -26.13 1.93 10.97
CA ASP A 95 -25.72 3.27 11.40
C ASP A 95 -24.77 3.21 12.62
N GLY A 96 -24.54 2.01 13.16
CA GLY A 96 -23.63 1.72 14.28
C GLY A 96 -22.28 1.16 13.84
N HIS A 97 -21.69 0.32 14.70
CA HIS A 97 -20.42 -0.33 14.41
C HIS A 97 -20.59 -1.58 13.56
N GLY A 98 -19.84 -1.68 12.46
CA GLY A 98 -19.66 -2.90 11.68
C GLY A 98 -18.33 -3.59 12.03
N VAL A 99 -18.37 -4.90 12.29
CA VAL A 99 -17.17 -5.71 12.50
C VAL A 99 -17.29 -6.98 11.68
N LEU A 100 -16.31 -7.24 10.82
CA LEU A 100 -16.07 -8.55 10.19
C LEU A 100 -14.84 -9.15 10.85
N ARG A 101 -15.00 -10.32 11.46
CA ARG A 101 -13.90 -11.04 12.15
C ARG A 101 -13.92 -12.49 11.70
N ALA A 102 -12.80 -12.93 11.13
CA ALA A 102 -12.58 -14.31 10.75
C ALA A 102 -11.22 -14.76 11.30
N GLN A 103 -11.25 -15.72 12.24
CA GLN A 103 -10.05 -16.17 12.95
C GLN A 103 -9.06 -16.86 12.02
N ASP A 104 -9.55 -17.55 11.00
CA ASP A 104 -8.75 -18.37 10.08
C ASP A 104 -8.47 -17.65 8.74
N GLY A 105 -8.62 -16.32 8.71
CA GLY A 105 -8.40 -15.48 7.52
C GLY A 105 -9.69 -15.00 6.84
N LEU A 106 -9.57 -13.96 6.00
CA LEU A 106 -10.69 -13.30 5.32
C LEU A 106 -10.34 -13.01 3.87
N LEU A 107 -11.15 -13.51 2.94
CA LEU A 107 -11.11 -13.17 1.51
C LEU A 107 -12.21 -12.18 1.18
N ILE A 108 -11.85 -11.02 0.62
CA ILE A 108 -12.79 -10.06 0.01
C ILE A 108 -12.44 -9.96 -1.46
N THR A 109 -13.33 -10.44 -2.33
CA THR A 109 -13.04 -10.61 -3.76
C THR A 109 -14.19 -10.22 -4.67
N THR A 110 -13.84 -9.70 -5.86
CA THR A 110 -14.78 -9.53 -6.98
C THR A 110 -14.61 -10.62 -8.05
N GLU A 111 -13.79 -11.63 -7.78
CA GLU A 111 -13.55 -12.75 -8.69
C GLU A 111 -14.77 -13.67 -8.70
N ALA A 112 -15.31 -13.91 -9.90
CA ALA A 112 -16.61 -14.56 -10.03
C ALA A 112 -16.54 -16.03 -9.65
N ARG A 113 -17.54 -16.51 -8.90
CA ARG A 113 -17.89 -17.93 -8.74
C ARG A 113 -19.38 -18.10 -9.05
N PRO A 114 -19.77 -18.13 -10.34
CA PRO A 114 -21.16 -18.22 -10.76
C PRO A 114 -21.88 -19.38 -10.07
N GLU A 115 -23.11 -19.14 -9.61
CA GLU A 115 -23.93 -20.12 -8.90
C GLU A 115 -23.25 -20.76 -7.67
N ALA A 116 -22.26 -20.07 -7.07
CA ALA A 116 -21.41 -20.62 -6.01
C ALA A 116 -20.83 -22.01 -6.37
N ALA A 117 -20.54 -22.25 -7.66
CA ALA A 117 -20.15 -23.57 -8.18
C ALA A 117 -18.76 -24.05 -7.76
N ARG A 118 -17.97 -23.19 -7.09
CA ARG A 118 -16.65 -23.51 -6.52
C ARG A 118 -16.67 -23.27 -5.02
N HIS A 119 -15.68 -23.83 -4.33
CA HIS A 119 -15.55 -23.64 -2.89
C HIS A 119 -15.28 -22.18 -2.52
N ALA A 120 -15.69 -21.80 -1.32
CA ALA A 120 -15.74 -20.41 -0.89
C ALA A 120 -14.38 -19.68 -0.87
N LYS A 121 -13.28 -20.42 -0.76
CA LYS A 121 -11.90 -19.88 -0.72
C LYS A 121 -11.13 -20.03 -2.03
N ASP A 122 -11.78 -20.53 -3.09
CA ASP A 122 -11.14 -20.70 -4.39
C ASP A 122 -10.59 -19.36 -4.88
N MET A 123 -9.26 -19.24 -5.03
CA MET A 123 -8.60 -17.97 -5.37
C MET A 123 -7.35 -18.15 -6.24
N GLY A 124 -7.31 -19.17 -7.10
CA GLY A 124 -6.14 -19.52 -7.90
C GLY A 124 -5.57 -18.38 -8.75
N GLU A 125 -6.43 -17.52 -9.28
CA GLU A 125 -6.03 -16.29 -9.99
C GLU A 125 -5.29 -15.30 -9.10
N THR A 126 -5.67 -15.20 -7.83
CA THR A 126 -5.01 -14.34 -6.84
C THR A 126 -3.67 -14.93 -6.43
N ALA A 127 -3.61 -16.24 -6.16
CA ALA A 127 -2.36 -16.93 -5.87
C ALA A 127 -1.35 -16.79 -7.03
N SER A 128 -1.81 -16.94 -8.27
CA SER A 128 -0.97 -16.76 -9.46
C SER A 128 -0.39 -15.35 -9.59
N ARG A 129 -1.20 -14.30 -9.35
CA ARG A 129 -0.73 -12.91 -9.35
C ARG A 129 0.28 -12.62 -8.24
N LEU A 130 0.05 -13.15 -7.04
CA LEU A 130 1.00 -13.03 -5.92
C LEU A 130 2.33 -13.71 -6.24
N LYS A 131 2.32 -14.91 -6.83
CA LYS A 131 3.54 -15.60 -7.29
C LYS A 131 4.30 -14.82 -8.36
N ALA A 132 3.59 -14.25 -9.35
CA ALA A 132 4.20 -13.41 -10.37
C ALA A 132 4.88 -12.17 -9.74
N ALA A 133 4.23 -11.55 -8.76
CA ALA A 133 4.82 -10.44 -8.00
C ALA A 133 6.09 -10.88 -7.24
N CYS A 134 6.08 -12.04 -6.58
CA CYS A 134 7.26 -12.60 -5.92
C CYS A 134 8.42 -12.78 -6.91
N GLY A 135 8.16 -13.38 -8.07
CA GLY A 135 9.16 -13.56 -9.12
C GLY A 135 9.73 -12.24 -9.66
N GLN A 136 8.93 -11.18 -9.73
CA GLN A 136 9.40 -9.84 -10.10
C GLN A 136 10.37 -9.27 -9.04
N HIS A 137 10.06 -9.43 -7.75
CA HIS A 137 10.94 -8.99 -6.67
C HIS A 137 12.26 -9.74 -6.67
N ASP A 138 12.21 -11.07 -6.83
CA ASP A 138 13.38 -11.94 -6.86
C ASP A 138 14.29 -11.62 -8.06
N GLY A 139 13.74 -11.59 -9.28
CA GLY A 139 14.52 -11.29 -10.48
C GLY A 139 15.17 -9.90 -10.47
N LEU A 140 14.52 -8.89 -9.86
CA LEU A 140 15.13 -7.57 -9.68
C LEU A 140 16.23 -7.57 -8.60
N ALA A 141 16.07 -8.36 -7.52
CA ALA A 141 17.09 -8.53 -6.49
C ALA A 141 18.33 -9.22 -7.07
N GLU A 142 18.16 -10.30 -7.83
CA GLU A 142 19.24 -10.99 -8.52
C GLU A 142 19.97 -10.07 -9.50
N ALA A 143 19.24 -9.29 -10.30
CA ALA A 143 19.85 -8.36 -11.24
C ALA A 143 20.65 -7.25 -10.53
N ALA A 144 20.17 -6.75 -9.40
CA ALA A 144 20.89 -5.75 -8.59
C ALA A 144 22.16 -6.36 -7.95
N ALA A 145 22.07 -7.59 -7.45
CA ALA A 145 23.19 -8.32 -6.87
C ALA A 145 24.27 -8.66 -7.92
N ALA A 146 23.87 -9.16 -9.09
CA ALA A 146 24.78 -9.46 -10.19
C ALA A 146 25.54 -8.22 -10.68
N ALA A 147 24.91 -7.04 -10.62
CA ALA A 147 25.53 -5.77 -10.93
C ALA A 147 26.43 -5.23 -9.80
N LYS A 148 26.54 -5.94 -8.66
CA LYS A 148 27.19 -5.49 -7.42
C LYS A 148 26.67 -4.13 -6.92
N LEU A 149 25.41 -3.82 -7.21
CA LEU A 149 24.76 -2.57 -6.83
C LEU A 149 24.06 -2.70 -5.47
N GLN A 150 23.76 -3.93 -5.07
CA GLN A 150 23.25 -4.28 -3.75
C GLN A 150 23.93 -5.58 -3.29
N ASP A 151 24.16 -5.71 -1.99
CA ASP A 151 24.70 -6.94 -1.41
C ASP A 151 23.72 -8.10 -1.65
N GLY A 152 24.21 -9.17 -2.28
CA GLY A 152 23.40 -10.36 -2.53
C GLY A 152 22.90 -11.01 -1.24
N GLY A 153 21.65 -11.47 -1.24
CA GLY A 153 21.03 -12.12 -0.08
C GLY A 153 20.64 -11.16 1.07
N GLN A 154 20.71 -9.84 0.85
CA GLN A 154 20.32 -8.82 1.81
C GLN A 154 19.12 -8.01 1.28
N ASP A 155 18.55 -7.15 2.13
CA ASP A 155 17.47 -6.19 1.85
C ASP A 155 16.36 -6.71 0.92
N GLN A 156 16.47 -6.47 -0.40
CA GLN A 156 15.47 -6.87 -1.38
C GLN A 156 15.26 -8.40 -1.46
N ALA A 157 16.31 -9.19 -1.25
CA ALA A 157 16.20 -10.65 -1.22
C ALA A 157 15.43 -11.14 0.01
N LEU A 158 15.56 -10.46 1.16
CA LEU A 158 14.78 -10.76 2.36
C LEU A 158 13.30 -10.44 2.15
N VAL A 159 13.01 -9.30 1.49
CA VAL A 159 11.64 -8.94 1.10
C VAL A 159 11.06 -10.00 0.15
N ALA A 160 11.78 -10.39 -0.89
CA ALA A 160 11.32 -11.41 -1.85
C ALA A 160 10.96 -12.73 -1.15
N LYS A 161 11.83 -13.20 -0.24
CA LYS A 161 11.59 -14.42 0.56
C LYS A 161 10.36 -14.32 1.45
N ALA A 162 10.15 -13.17 2.12
CA ALA A 162 8.99 -12.96 2.97
C ALA A 162 7.68 -12.94 2.16
N LEU A 163 7.69 -12.30 0.98
CA LEU A 163 6.54 -12.29 0.07
C LEU A 163 6.22 -13.69 -0.47
N GLU A 164 7.24 -14.49 -0.80
CA GLU A 164 7.05 -15.87 -1.24
C GLU A 164 6.42 -16.73 -0.14
N ALA A 165 6.90 -16.60 1.11
CA ALA A 165 6.30 -17.30 2.25
C ALA A 165 4.83 -16.92 2.45
N GLN A 166 4.51 -15.61 2.38
CA GLN A 166 3.13 -15.13 2.48
C GLN A 166 2.25 -15.66 1.33
N ALA A 167 2.75 -15.63 0.09
CA ALA A 167 2.02 -16.13 -1.08
C ALA A 167 1.74 -17.63 -0.96
N ASN A 168 2.70 -18.41 -0.47
CA ASN A 168 2.54 -19.84 -0.21
C ASN A 168 1.54 -20.11 0.92
N ALA A 169 1.52 -19.30 1.99
CA ALA A 169 0.53 -19.43 3.06
C ALA A 169 -0.90 -19.05 2.59
N ILE A 170 -1.02 -18.10 1.65
CA ILE A 170 -2.30 -17.72 1.04
C ILE A 170 -2.83 -18.82 0.12
N GLU A 171 -1.99 -19.35 -0.77
CA GLU A 171 -2.34 -20.51 -1.59
C GLU A 171 -2.62 -21.75 -0.73
N GLY A 172 -1.87 -21.85 0.38
CA GLY A 172 -1.93 -22.89 1.38
C GLY A 172 -1.61 -24.28 0.84
N SER A 173 -1.68 -25.28 1.72
CA SER A 173 -1.20 -26.62 1.44
C SER A 173 -2.16 -27.69 1.93
N GLY A 174 -2.27 -28.77 1.16
CA GLY A 174 -3.15 -29.89 1.48
C GLY A 174 -4.61 -29.67 1.04
N GLY A 175 -5.55 -30.12 1.88
CA GLY A 175 -6.97 -30.17 1.53
C GLY A 175 -7.46 -31.57 1.13
N HIS A 176 -8.76 -31.78 1.29
CA HIS A 176 -9.47 -33.01 0.94
C HIS A 176 -10.86 -32.59 0.49
N ALA A 177 -11.02 -32.30 -0.81
CA ALA A 177 -12.22 -31.66 -1.35
C ALA A 177 -13.50 -32.46 -1.05
N SER A 178 -13.45 -33.79 -1.10
CA SER A 178 -14.58 -34.66 -0.73
C SER A 178 -14.93 -34.62 0.76
N GLY A 179 -14.05 -34.08 1.60
CA GLY A 179 -14.30 -33.81 3.03
C GLY A 179 -14.53 -32.33 3.34
N GLY A 180 -14.71 -31.47 2.32
CA GLY A 180 -14.98 -30.03 2.50
C GLY A 180 -13.79 -29.20 3.01
N ARG A 181 -12.57 -29.73 2.95
CA ARG A 181 -11.34 -29.02 3.32
C ARG A 181 -10.61 -28.56 2.05
N PHE A 182 -10.29 -27.27 1.99
CA PHE A 182 -9.63 -26.63 0.85
C PHE A 182 -8.32 -25.96 1.30
N PRO A 183 -7.28 -25.95 0.44
CA PRO A 183 -5.91 -25.60 0.83
C PRO A 183 -5.73 -24.16 1.29
N GLU A 184 -6.49 -23.20 0.77
CA GLU A 184 -6.13 -21.78 0.84
C GLU A 184 -6.20 -21.21 2.26
N LEU A 185 -5.36 -20.21 2.57
CA LEU A 185 -5.26 -19.57 3.89
C LEU A 185 -4.80 -20.52 5.02
N ASP A 186 -3.56 -21.02 4.94
CA ASP A 186 -2.91 -21.76 6.03
C ASP A 186 -2.62 -20.86 7.25
N GLU A 187 -2.58 -19.54 7.02
CA GLU A 187 -2.43 -18.49 8.03
C GLU A 187 -3.60 -17.49 7.98
N PRO A 188 -3.90 -16.77 9.07
CA PRO A 188 -5.05 -15.87 9.17
C PRO A 188 -4.84 -14.54 8.42
N GLN A 189 -4.69 -14.63 7.10
CA GLN A 189 -4.42 -13.51 6.21
C GLN A 189 -5.73 -12.80 5.80
N LEU A 190 -5.68 -11.47 5.64
CA LEU A 190 -6.72 -10.71 4.93
C LEU A 190 -6.28 -10.53 3.48
N VAL A 191 -7.02 -11.12 2.54
CA VAL A 191 -6.76 -11.03 1.10
C VAL A 191 -7.82 -10.16 0.44
N LEU A 192 -7.38 -9.06 -0.18
CA LEU A 192 -8.20 -8.21 -1.04
C LEU A 192 -7.87 -8.52 -2.50
N ALA A 193 -8.82 -9.04 -3.25
CA ALA A 193 -8.64 -9.44 -4.65
C ALA A 193 -9.68 -8.78 -5.55
N SER A 194 -9.29 -8.40 -6.76
CA SER A 194 -10.23 -7.90 -7.76
C SER A 194 -9.79 -8.28 -9.16
N ALA A 195 -10.77 -8.67 -9.98
CA ALA A 195 -10.60 -8.98 -11.39
C ALA A 195 -10.26 -7.74 -12.23
N ALA A 196 -10.64 -6.54 -11.78
CA ALA A 196 -10.54 -5.31 -12.56
C ALA A 196 -9.60 -4.28 -11.92
N GLY A 197 -9.63 -4.12 -10.59
CA GLY A 197 -8.79 -3.16 -9.89
C GLY A 197 -9.29 -2.84 -8.49
N ILE A 198 -8.43 -2.22 -7.69
CA ILE A 198 -8.73 -1.81 -6.32
C ILE A 198 -8.54 -0.30 -6.20
N ALA A 199 -9.55 0.40 -5.69
CA ALA A 199 -9.48 1.83 -5.39
C ALA A 199 -9.67 2.06 -3.88
N ALA A 200 -8.75 2.78 -3.26
CA ALA A 200 -8.84 3.21 -1.86
C ALA A 200 -8.80 4.74 -1.79
N THR A 201 -9.77 5.35 -1.13
CA THR A 201 -9.92 6.81 -1.04
C THR A 201 -10.38 7.23 0.35
N THR A 202 -9.93 8.40 0.80
CA THR A 202 -10.33 9.04 2.06
C THR A 202 -10.09 10.54 1.95
N THR A 203 -10.91 11.33 2.65
CA THR A 203 -10.68 12.78 2.79
C THR A 203 -9.60 13.11 3.81
N GLY A 204 -9.30 12.16 4.70
CA GLY A 204 -8.24 12.26 5.70
C GLY A 204 -6.94 11.59 5.25
N SER A 205 -6.23 11.01 6.21
CA SER A 205 -4.99 10.26 5.94
C SER A 205 -5.27 8.81 5.55
N LEU A 206 -4.53 8.31 4.57
CA LEU A 206 -4.36 6.88 4.32
C LEU A 206 -3.06 6.43 5.02
N HIS A 207 -3.15 5.41 5.87
CA HIS A 207 -2.01 4.87 6.61
C HIS A 207 -1.84 3.37 6.32
N LEU A 208 -0.64 2.98 5.93
CA LEU A 208 -0.24 1.58 5.73
C LEU A 208 0.97 1.32 6.62
N GLN A 209 0.86 0.33 7.51
CA GLN A 209 1.92 -0.05 8.43
C GLN A 209 2.05 -1.57 8.45
N ALA A 210 3.28 -2.04 8.46
CA ALA A 210 3.62 -3.45 8.58
C ALA A 210 4.70 -3.60 9.67
N GLY A 211 4.66 -4.71 10.40
CA GLY A 211 5.72 -5.09 11.34
C GLY A 211 6.99 -5.59 10.65
N GLU A 212 6.85 -6.04 9.41
CA GLU A 212 7.95 -6.50 8.54
C GLU A 212 8.11 -5.57 7.34
N HIS A 213 7.61 -5.97 6.17
CA HIS A 213 7.86 -5.28 4.90
C HIS A 213 6.59 -4.67 4.31
N VAL A 214 6.73 -3.52 3.67
CA VAL A 214 5.73 -2.97 2.74
C VAL A 214 6.28 -3.12 1.33
N ALA A 215 5.68 -4.02 0.54
CA ALA A 215 6.04 -4.24 -0.85
C ALA A 215 4.96 -3.67 -1.78
N LEU A 216 5.38 -2.88 -2.77
CA LEU A 216 4.51 -2.34 -3.81
C LEU A 216 5.02 -2.87 -5.16
N THR A 217 4.24 -3.76 -5.78
CA THR A 217 4.59 -4.40 -7.06
C THR A 217 3.65 -3.93 -8.15
N SER A 218 4.21 -3.56 -9.31
CA SER A 218 3.44 -3.23 -10.51
C SER A 218 4.12 -3.82 -11.75
N GLU A 219 3.35 -4.43 -12.64
CA GLU A 219 3.83 -4.83 -13.97
C GLU A 219 3.97 -3.62 -14.92
N GLY A 220 3.15 -2.59 -14.69
CA GLY A 220 3.27 -1.29 -15.32
C GLY A 220 4.16 -0.31 -14.55
N HIS A 221 3.79 0.97 -14.56
CA HIS A 221 4.49 2.00 -13.79
C HIS A 221 3.94 2.10 -12.36
N THR A 222 4.83 2.23 -11.37
CA THR A 222 4.47 2.74 -10.05
C THR A 222 4.62 4.26 -10.04
N SER A 223 3.55 5.00 -9.72
CA SER A 223 3.52 6.47 -9.73
C SER A 223 3.18 7.02 -8.35
N PHE A 224 3.99 7.98 -7.89
CA PHE A 224 3.73 8.74 -6.67
C PHE A 224 3.53 10.21 -7.04
N SER A 225 2.39 10.78 -6.67
CA SER A 225 2.07 12.19 -6.84
C SER A 225 1.72 12.81 -5.49
N ALA A 226 2.42 13.88 -5.12
CA ALA A 226 2.17 14.62 -3.90
C ALA A 226 2.04 16.11 -4.23
N ALA A 227 0.94 16.73 -3.78
CA ALA A 227 0.70 18.15 -4.01
C ALA A 227 1.72 19.06 -3.29
N LYS A 228 2.42 18.54 -2.28
CA LYS A 228 3.43 19.26 -1.51
C LYS A 228 4.81 18.64 -1.68
N ARG A 229 5.17 17.68 -0.82
CA ARG A 229 6.50 17.05 -0.80
C ARG A 229 6.34 15.54 -0.75
N LEU A 230 7.22 14.84 -1.46
CA LEU A 230 7.49 13.43 -1.22
C LEU A 230 8.60 13.34 -0.17
N LEU A 231 8.29 12.73 0.98
CA LEU A 231 9.24 12.55 2.07
C LEU A 231 9.59 11.06 2.17
N VAL A 232 10.89 10.75 2.15
CA VAL A 232 11.41 9.38 2.29
C VAL A 232 12.49 9.42 3.36
N SER A 233 12.37 8.53 4.35
CA SER A 233 13.33 8.43 5.45
C SER A 233 13.49 6.96 5.83
N ALA A 234 14.73 6.52 5.96
CA ALA A 234 15.09 5.16 6.34
C ALA A 234 16.15 5.22 7.42
N LYS A 235 16.08 4.31 8.40
CA LYS A 235 17.04 4.26 9.51
C LYS A 235 18.40 3.74 9.05
N ASP A 236 18.40 2.72 8.19
CA ASP A 236 19.63 2.05 7.76
C ASP A 236 20.14 2.59 6.42
N GLY A 237 19.26 2.74 5.41
CA GLY A 237 19.67 3.32 4.13
C GLY A 237 18.57 3.35 3.07
N ILE A 238 18.86 4.06 1.98
CA ILE A 238 17.99 4.13 0.79
C ILE A 238 18.77 3.55 -0.40
N ARG A 239 18.22 2.52 -1.04
CA ARG A 239 18.79 1.90 -2.25
C ARG A 239 17.85 2.12 -3.42
N LEU A 240 18.36 2.64 -4.54
CA LEU A 240 17.59 2.90 -5.75
C LEU A 240 18.29 2.27 -6.95
N PHE A 241 17.56 1.45 -7.69
CA PHE A 241 18.09 0.69 -8.81
C PHE A 241 17.15 0.77 -10.02
N ALA A 242 17.73 1.00 -11.20
CA ALA A 242 17.03 0.98 -12.47
C ALA A 242 17.80 0.09 -13.45
N LEU A 243 17.16 -1.00 -13.89
CA LEU A 243 17.81 -2.05 -14.69
C LEU A 243 18.10 -1.63 -16.15
N LYS A 244 17.13 -1.00 -16.82
CA LYS A 244 17.18 -0.80 -18.28
C LYS A 244 17.43 0.64 -18.73
N SER A 245 16.74 1.61 -18.14
CA SER A 245 16.63 2.97 -18.71
C SER A 245 17.28 4.09 -17.88
N GLY A 246 18.06 3.73 -16.85
CA GLY A 246 18.77 4.67 -15.99
C GLY A 246 17.87 5.48 -15.06
N MET A 247 18.42 6.55 -14.47
CA MET A 247 17.76 7.42 -13.49
C MET A 247 17.88 8.89 -13.91
N LYS A 248 16.87 9.70 -13.58
CA LYS A 248 16.87 11.16 -13.78
C LYS A 248 16.47 11.86 -12.48
N TRP A 249 17.29 12.83 -12.07
CA TRP A 249 17.08 13.66 -10.89
C TRP A 249 17.00 15.12 -11.34
N ILE A 250 15.78 15.66 -11.38
CA ILE A 250 15.52 16.97 -11.97
C ILE A 250 14.72 17.81 -10.97
N ALA A 251 15.27 18.97 -10.60
CA ALA A 251 14.52 20.02 -9.94
C ALA A 251 14.12 21.06 -11.00
N GLY A 252 12.83 21.21 -11.27
CA GLY A 252 12.35 22.22 -12.22
C GLY A 252 12.58 23.65 -11.72
N ASN A 253 12.59 23.83 -10.40
CA ASN A 253 12.99 25.04 -9.69
C ASN A 253 13.66 24.64 -8.37
N GLY A 254 14.51 25.53 -7.85
CA GLY A 254 15.25 25.28 -6.60
C GLY A 254 16.49 24.41 -6.79
N LYS A 255 17.23 24.20 -5.68
CA LYS A 255 18.52 23.48 -5.69
C LYS A 255 18.33 21.96 -5.60
N VAL A 256 19.22 21.22 -6.28
CA VAL A 256 19.51 19.82 -5.96
C VAL A 256 20.68 19.80 -4.99
N GLN A 257 20.54 19.10 -3.86
CA GLN A 257 21.57 19.00 -2.82
C GLN A 257 21.81 17.53 -2.51
N ILE A 258 23.07 17.11 -2.57
CA ILE A 258 23.52 15.73 -2.29
C ILE A 258 24.68 15.85 -1.33
N GLU A 259 24.57 15.24 -0.15
CA GLU A 259 25.53 15.39 0.94
C GLU A 259 25.74 14.04 1.65
N ALA A 260 26.99 13.79 2.06
CA ALA A 260 27.36 12.73 2.98
C ALA A 260 28.14 13.38 4.14
N HIS A 261 27.55 13.41 5.34
CA HIS A 261 28.11 14.17 6.47
C HIS A 261 29.20 13.43 7.22
N LYS A 262 29.22 12.09 7.13
CA LYS A 262 30.15 11.21 7.85
C LYS A 262 30.83 10.19 6.94
N ASP A 263 30.60 10.26 5.64
CA ASP A 263 31.17 9.33 4.66
C ASP A 263 31.39 10.05 3.32
N ARG A 264 31.86 9.33 2.30
CA ARG A 264 32.18 9.84 0.98
C ARG A 264 30.98 9.82 0.03
N ILE A 265 31.10 10.59 -1.05
CA ILE A 265 30.22 10.50 -2.22
C ILE A 265 31.05 9.88 -3.36
N ASP A 266 30.58 8.75 -3.90
CA ASP A 266 31.16 8.10 -5.07
C ASP A 266 30.31 8.39 -6.33
N LEU A 267 30.93 8.98 -7.36
CA LEU A 267 30.29 9.27 -8.66
C LEU A 267 31.06 8.57 -9.78
N THR A 268 30.56 7.41 -10.21
CA THR A 268 31.23 6.56 -11.21
C THR A 268 30.34 6.36 -12.44
N ALA A 269 30.92 6.52 -13.63
CA ALA A 269 30.27 6.17 -14.90
C ALA A 269 31.22 5.36 -15.78
N LYS A 270 30.71 4.31 -16.45
CA LYS A 270 31.48 3.52 -17.43
C LYS A 270 31.88 4.34 -18.67
N LYS A 271 31.06 5.34 -19.02
CA LYS A 271 31.31 6.28 -20.12
C LYS A 271 31.83 7.60 -19.54
N ALA A 272 31.31 8.73 -20.01
CA ALA A 272 31.72 10.04 -19.54
C ALA A 272 30.97 10.45 -18.27
N VAL A 273 31.67 11.16 -17.38
CA VAL A 273 31.08 12.04 -16.36
C VAL A 273 31.18 13.47 -16.89
N ARG A 274 30.06 14.21 -16.89
CA ARG A 274 30.02 15.62 -17.32
C ARG A 274 29.49 16.48 -16.18
N ILE A 275 30.30 17.46 -15.77
CA ILE A 275 29.92 18.49 -14.80
C ILE A 275 29.93 19.82 -15.55
N THR A 276 28.80 20.53 -15.56
CA THR A 276 28.65 21.75 -16.37
C THR A 276 27.77 22.75 -15.64
N SER A 277 28.29 23.96 -15.48
CA SER A 277 27.50 25.15 -15.16
C SER A 277 27.31 25.93 -16.46
N THR A 278 26.07 26.28 -16.80
CA THR A 278 25.75 26.94 -18.08
C THR A 278 25.82 28.46 -18.01
N THR A 279 25.71 29.03 -16.82
CA THR A 279 25.62 30.48 -16.61
C THR A 279 26.59 31.01 -15.56
N ASN A 280 27.23 30.13 -14.78
CA ASN A 280 28.06 30.54 -13.65
C ASN A 280 29.24 29.58 -13.47
N GLU A 281 29.72 29.38 -12.25
CA GLU A 281 30.93 28.61 -11.94
C GLU A 281 30.68 27.11 -11.67
N VAL A 282 31.76 26.33 -11.78
CA VAL A 282 31.90 25.00 -11.17
C VAL A 282 32.95 25.13 -10.07
N ARG A 283 32.55 24.97 -8.81
CA ARG A 283 33.44 25.08 -7.65
C ARG A 283 33.81 23.69 -7.12
N ILE A 284 35.11 23.40 -7.14
CA ILE A 284 35.70 22.20 -6.53
C ILE A 284 36.62 22.68 -5.41
N SER A 285 36.39 22.22 -4.19
CA SER A 285 37.16 22.63 -3.03
C SER A 285 37.35 21.45 -2.11
N ALA A 286 38.56 21.29 -1.58
CA ALA A 286 38.90 20.26 -0.61
C ALA A 286 39.86 20.86 0.43
N PRO A 287 39.67 20.57 1.73
CA PRO A 287 40.54 21.11 2.77
C PRO A 287 41.95 20.50 2.76
N VAL A 288 42.10 19.29 2.20
CA VAL A 288 43.38 18.57 2.18
C VAL A 288 44.04 18.66 0.80
N LYS A 289 43.37 18.13 -0.24
CA LYS A 289 43.91 18.14 -1.61
C LYS A 289 42.83 17.94 -2.67
N VAL A 290 43.07 18.47 -3.86
CA VAL A 290 42.34 18.15 -5.09
C VAL A 290 43.29 17.43 -6.04
N VAL A 291 42.83 16.32 -6.64
CA VAL A 291 43.61 15.52 -7.61
C VAL A 291 42.77 15.36 -8.86
N VAL A 292 43.33 15.74 -10.01
CA VAL A 292 42.74 15.49 -11.33
C VAL A 292 43.72 14.64 -12.12
N ASN A 293 43.28 13.47 -12.57
CA ASN A 293 44.12 12.50 -13.28
C ASN A 293 43.41 12.02 -14.55
N GLY A 294 44.15 11.92 -15.66
CA GLY A 294 43.70 11.32 -16.91
C GLY A 294 44.84 10.61 -17.62
N ALA A 295 44.69 9.30 -17.86
CA ALA A 295 45.64 8.46 -18.60
C ALA A 295 47.11 8.58 -18.12
N GLY A 296 47.33 8.81 -16.82
CA GLY A 296 48.68 8.94 -16.21
C GLY A 296 49.21 10.38 -16.10
N SER A 297 48.60 11.35 -16.79
CA SER A 297 48.87 12.78 -16.58
C SER A 297 47.98 13.31 -15.46
N PHE A 298 48.51 14.21 -14.63
CA PHE A 298 47.79 14.68 -13.46
C PHE A 298 48.15 16.10 -13.02
N THR A 299 47.27 16.68 -12.20
CA THR A 299 47.55 17.85 -11.37
C THR A 299 47.03 17.64 -9.95
N GLU A 300 47.85 18.00 -8.96
CA GLU A 300 47.49 17.99 -7.54
C GLU A 300 47.60 19.39 -6.96
N TRP A 301 46.59 19.80 -6.18
CA TRP A 301 46.55 21.07 -5.47
C TRP A 301 46.43 20.81 -3.97
N SER A 302 47.40 21.28 -3.19
CA SER A 302 47.43 21.09 -1.72
C SER A 302 48.13 22.26 -1.02
N SER A 303 48.19 22.22 0.31
CA SER A 303 48.96 23.20 1.09
C SER A 303 50.47 23.16 0.83
N ALA A 304 51.00 22.06 0.26
CA ALA A 304 52.40 21.96 -0.12
C ALA A 304 52.72 22.64 -1.47
N GLY A 305 51.70 23.01 -2.24
CA GLY A 305 51.83 23.65 -3.55
C GLY A 305 51.01 22.96 -4.64
N ILE A 306 51.37 23.25 -5.89
CA ILE A 306 50.79 22.68 -7.10
C ILE A 306 51.80 21.74 -7.75
N LEU A 307 51.43 20.48 -7.96
CA LEU A 307 52.23 19.49 -8.67
C LEU A 307 51.56 19.12 -10.01
N HIS A 308 52.31 19.20 -11.10
CA HIS A 308 51.91 18.72 -12.42
C HIS A 308 52.85 17.59 -12.84
N GLY A 309 52.31 16.53 -13.43
CA GLY A 309 53.09 15.41 -13.95
C GLY A 309 52.51 14.84 -15.25
N THR A 310 53.39 14.50 -16.19
CA THR A 310 53.06 13.85 -17.46
C THR A 310 54.29 13.12 -18.00
N LEU A 311 54.10 11.98 -18.68
CA LEU A 311 55.15 11.30 -19.43
C LEU A 311 55.36 11.88 -20.84
N GLY A 312 54.36 12.60 -21.36
CA GLY A 312 54.42 13.26 -22.66
C GLY A 312 54.88 14.71 -22.57
N GLY A 313 54.81 15.43 -23.69
CA GLY A 313 55.05 16.88 -23.70
C GLY A 313 53.99 17.63 -22.88
N TRP A 314 54.43 18.65 -22.14
CA TRP A 314 53.55 19.64 -21.53
C TRP A 314 53.54 20.89 -22.41
N VAL A 315 52.36 21.23 -22.95
CA VAL A 315 52.18 22.38 -23.85
C VAL A 315 51.27 23.39 -23.17
N GLU A 316 51.76 24.61 -22.99
CA GLU A 316 51.01 25.73 -22.44
C GLU A 316 50.85 26.81 -23.51
N HIS A 317 49.61 27.19 -23.81
CA HIS A 317 49.29 28.28 -24.74
C HIS A 317 48.82 29.49 -23.93
N ALA A 318 49.66 30.53 -23.85
CA ALA A 318 49.33 31.76 -23.12
C ALA A 318 49.86 33.00 -23.85
N ALA A 319 49.17 34.13 -23.64
CA ALA A 319 49.63 35.45 -24.11
C ALA A 319 50.72 36.06 -23.20
N SER A 320 50.85 35.59 -21.96
CA SER A 320 51.83 36.07 -20.97
C SER A 320 52.03 35.06 -19.84
N HIS A 321 53.23 35.02 -19.26
CA HIS A 321 53.52 34.30 -18.02
C HIS A 321 54.20 35.26 -17.03
N ALA A 322 53.57 35.47 -15.87
CA ALA A 322 54.10 36.31 -14.80
C ALA A 322 54.40 35.46 -13.55
N LYS A 323 55.58 35.64 -12.96
CA LYS A 323 55.99 34.98 -11.71
C LYS A 323 55.78 35.92 -10.54
N LEU A 324 54.52 36.04 -10.11
CA LEU A 324 54.13 36.86 -8.96
C LEU A 324 54.43 36.13 -7.65
N GLY A 325 54.51 36.89 -6.54
CA GLY A 325 54.64 36.31 -5.20
C GLY A 325 53.47 35.40 -4.82
N PRO A 326 53.57 34.66 -3.70
CA PRO A 326 52.55 33.71 -3.29
C PRO A 326 51.20 34.39 -2.98
N ALA A 327 50.10 33.72 -3.32
CA ALA A 327 48.73 34.11 -3.00
C ALA A 327 47.97 32.93 -2.37
N SER A 328 46.95 33.21 -1.56
CA SER A 328 46.15 32.19 -0.87
C SER A 328 44.66 32.53 -0.90
N SER A 329 43.81 31.51 -1.00
CA SER A 329 42.35 31.60 -0.93
C SER A 329 41.82 30.42 -0.10
N PRO A 330 41.75 30.55 1.24
CA PRO A 330 41.39 29.45 2.11
C PRO A 330 39.92 29.04 1.91
N SER A 331 39.66 27.74 1.85
CA SER A 331 38.30 27.22 1.90
C SER A 331 37.84 27.11 3.36
N SER A 332 36.61 27.55 3.66
CA SER A 332 36.04 27.39 5.00
C SER A 332 35.62 25.93 5.21
N PRO A 333 36.03 25.28 6.32
CA PRO A 333 35.51 23.96 6.66
C PRO A 333 33.99 24.06 6.84
N GLN A 334 33.24 23.22 6.14
CA GLN A 334 31.81 23.05 6.43
C GLN A 334 31.72 22.22 7.71
N THR A 335 31.34 22.86 8.82
CA THR A 335 31.01 22.14 10.07
C THR A 335 29.56 21.72 10.01
N TYR A 336 29.30 20.42 9.95
CA TYR A 336 27.96 19.88 10.14
C TYR A 336 27.84 19.50 11.61
N GLU A 337 26.82 20.01 12.30
CA GLU A 337 26.37 19.35 13.53
C GLU A 337 25.95 17.95 13.11
N GLY A 338 26.77 16.95 13.44
CA GLY A 338 26.45 15.56 13.12
C GLY A 338 25.05 15.27 13.64
N CYS A 339 24.24 14.54 12.88
CA CYS A 339 22.93 14.06 13.34
C CYS A 339 23.15 13.32 14.66
N SER A 340 22.97 14.02 15.78
CA SER A 340 23.08 13.45 17.12
C SER A 340 21.79 12.70 17.30
N PRO A 341 21.83 11.37 17.44
CA PRO A 341 20.60 10.68 17.67
C PRO A 341 20.05 11.13 19.03
N SER A 342 18.83 11.63 19.05
CA SER A 342 17.95 11.28 20.17
C SER A 342 17.61 9.79 20.02
N ASP A 343 18.61 8.91 20.17
CA ASP A 343 18.52 7.45 19.99
C ASP A 343 17.44 6.82 20.88
N SER A 344 17.02 7.52 21.93
CA SER A 344 16.00 7.06 22.87
C SER A 344 14.55 7.24 22.40
N LYS A 345 14.24 8.07 21.39
CA LYS A 345 12.84 8.33 20.98
C LYS A 345 12.39 7.64 19.70
N ALA A 346 13.31 7.20 18.84
CA ALA A 346 12.96 6.46 17.61
C ALA A 346 12.86 4.93 17.81
N VAL A 347 13.27 4.42 18.98
CA VAL A 347 13.38 2.98 19.28
C VAL A 347 12.25 2.47 20.19
N ALA A 348 11.56 3.36 20.91
CA ALA A 348 10.50 2.96 21.85
C ALA A 348 9.11 2.99 21.21
N GLY A 349 8.73 1.89 20.55
CA GLY A 349 7.32 1.65 20.22
C GLY A 349 7.13 0.69 19.06
N GLY A 350 7.06 -0.62 19.34
CA GLY A 350 6.63 -1.55 18.30
C GLY A 350 6.79 -3.05 18.54
N THR A 351 7.17 -3.56 19.71
CA THR A 351 6.83 -4.96 20.06
C THR A 351 5.40 -4.99 20.56
N GLY A 352 4.46 -4.81 19.64
CA GLY A 352 3.06 -5.14 19.86
C GLY A 352 2.87 -6.63 19.60
N THR A 353 3.29 -7.48 20.54
CA THR A 353 2.70 -8.81 20.66
C THR A 353 1.26 -8.62 21.14
N ILE A 354 0.31 -8.96 20.28
CA ILE A 354 -1.01 -9.42 20.70
C ILE A 354 -1.12 -10.85 20.19
#